data_AF-A0A952MEN4-F1
#
_entry.id   AF-A0A952MEN4-F1
#
_cell.length_a   1.000
_cell.length_b   1.000
_cell.length_c   1.000
_cell.angle_alpha   90.00
_cell.angle_beta   90.00
_cell.angle_gamma   90.00
#
_symmetry.space_group_name_H-M   'P 1'
#
loop_
_entity.id
_entity.type
_entity.pdbx_description
1 polymer ?
#
loop_
_entity_poly.entity_id
_entity_poly.type
_entity_poly.pdbx_seq_one_letter_code
_entity_poly.pdbx_strand_id
1 'polypeptide(L)' 'MFHTIEQGMTVTERWVDDYNHKRPHQSLNYQTPMAYAA' A
#
# COMPACT_ATOMS: atom_id res chain seq x y z
N MET A 1 9.61 -8.51 -14.26
CA MET A 1 10.98 -8.03 -13.99
C MET A 1 11.01 -6.53 -14.22
N PHE A 2 11.52 -5.74 -13.27
CA PHE A 2 11.78 -4.30 -13.49
C PHE A 2 13.12 -4.14 -14.19
N HIS A 3 13.23 -3.17 -15.10
CA HIS A 3 14.43 -3.00 -15.93
C HIS A 3 15.25 -1.78 -15.48
N THR A 4 14.65 -0.90 -14.65
CA THR A 4 15.32 0.21 -13.98
C THR A 4 14.84 0.32 -12.53
N ILE A 5 15.62 1.02 -11.70
CA ILE A 5 15.23 1.33 -10.32
C ILE A 5 14.00 2.24 -10.29
N GLU A 6 13.92 3.22 -11.19
CA GLU A 6 12.76 4.12 -11.31
C GLU A 6 11.45 3.35 -11.51
N GLN A 7 11.43 2.34 -12.39
CA GLN A 7 10.25 1.49 -12.58
C GLN A 7 9.86 0.75 -11.29
N GLY A 8 10.85 0.24 -10.56
CA GLY A 8 10.63 -0.42 -9.27
C GLY A 8 10.07 0.55 -8.22
N MET A 9 10.60 1.78 -8.16
CA MET A 9 10.12 2.83 -7.26
C MET A 9 8.68 3.21 -7.55
N THR A 10 8.32 3.50 -8.80
CA THR A 10 6.94 3.87 -9.19
C THR A 10 5.92 2.79 -8.80
N VAL A 11 6.25 1.51 -9.02
CA VAL A 11 5.35 0.42 -8.66
C VAL A 11 5.24 0.27 -7.14
N THR A 12 6.34 0.48 -6.42
CA THR A 12 6.38 0.41 -4.96
C THR A 12 5.56 1.53 -4.33
N GLU A 13 5.72 2.78 -4.80
CA GLU A 13 4.96 3.93 -4.31
C GLU A 13 3.45 3.71 -4.47
N ARG A 14 3.03 3.21 -5.65
CA ARG A 14 1.63 2.87 -5.89
C ARG A 14 1.13 1.77 -4.95
N TRP A 15 1.94 0.74 -4.73
CA TRP A 15 1.56 -0.35 -3.83
C TRP A 15 1.43 0.12 -2.38
N VAL A 16 2.36 0.98 -1.91
CA VAL A 16 2.32 1.57 -0.57
C VAL A 16 1.04 2.39 -0.37
N ASP A 17 0.67 3.23 -1.34
CA ASP A 17 -0.57 4.00 -1.28
C ASP A 17 -1.80 3.09 -1.21
N ASP A 18 -1.89 2.11 -2.11
CA ASP A 18 -3.02 1.18 -2.16
C ASP A 18 -3.15 0.37 -0.85
N TYR A 19 -2.03 -0.10 -0.28
CA TYR A 19 -2.02 -0.87 0.96
C TYR A 19 -2.49 -0.03 2.16
N ASN A 20 -1.93 1.16 2.32
CA ASN A 20 -2.19 1.99 3.49
C ASN A 20 -3.56 2.66 3.47
N HIS A 21 -4.10 2.99 2.29
CA HIS A 21 -5.31 3.80 2.18
C HIS A 21 -6.54 3.09 1.60
N LYS A 22 -6.37 2.00 0.84
CA LYS A 22 -7.48 1.43 0.05
C LYS A 22 -7.82 -0.01 0.42
N ARG A 23 -6.88 -0.76 0.99
CA ARG A 23 -7.07 -2.18 1.32
C ARG A 23 -7.49 -2.33 2.79
N PRO A 24 -8.73 -2.78 3.07
CA PRO A 24 -9.13 -3.17 4.41
C PRO A 24 -8.53 -4.53 4.78
N HIS A 25 -8.07 -4.66 6.02
CA HIS A 25 -7.41 -5.88 6.51
C HIS A 25 -8.23 -6.51 7.64
N GLN A 26 -8.46 -7.82 7.58
CA GLN A 26 -9.25 -8.53 8.60
C GLN A 26 -8.65 -8.39 10.00
N SER A 27 -7.32 -8.39 10.11
CA SER A 27 -6.58 -8.18 11.37
C SER A 27 -6.78 -6.79 11.98
N LEU A 28 -7.24 -5.81 11.18
CA LEU A 28 -7.53 -4.45 11.60
C LEU A 28 -9.05 -4.21 11.67
N ASN A 29 -9.85 -5.22 12.00
CA ASN A 29 -11.31 -5.14 11.98
C ASN A 29 -11.87 -4.64 10.64
N TYR A 30 -11.27 -5.07 9.53
CA TYR A 30 -11.61 -4.63 8.18
C TYR A 30 -11.41 -3.13 7.92
N GLN A 31 -10.51 -2.49 8.66
CA GLN A 31 -10.06 -1.12 8.39
C GLN A 31 -8.78 -1.12 7.53
N THR A 32 -8.52 0.02 6.89
CA THR A 32 -7.22 0.27 6.27
C THR A 32 -6.20 0.64 7.35
N PRO A 33 -4.89 0.45 7.11
CA PRO A 33 -3.86 0.82 8.09
C PRO A 33 -3.95 2.27 8.53
N MET A 34 -4.24 3.19 7.61
CA MET A 34 -4.36 4.61 7.93
C MET A 34 -5.62 4.95 8.72
N ALA A 35 -6.75 4.27 8.46
CA ALA A 35 -7.96 4.46 9.25
C ALA A 35 -7.81 3.93 10.68
N TYR A 36 -7.05 2.85 10.86
CA TYR A 36 -6.78 2.27 12.17
C TYR A 36 -5.80 3.12 13.01
N ALA A 37 -4.85 3.80 12.37
CA ALA A 37 -3.83 4.62 13.03
C ALA A 37 -4.28 6.05 13.37
N ALA A 38 -5.53 6.42 13.03
CA ALA A 38 -6.09 7.77 13.17
C ALA A 38 -6.59 8.08 14.60
#